data_AF-A0A2E9VTC8-F1
#
_entry.id   AF-A0A2E9VTC8-F1
#
_cell.length_a   1.000
_cell.length_b   1.000
_cell.length_c   1.000
_cell.angle_alpha   90.00
_cell.angle_beta   90.00
_cell.angle_gamma   90.00
#
_symmetry.space_group_name_H-M   'P 1'
#
loop_
_entity.id
_entity.type
_entity.pdbx_description
1 polymer ?
#
loop_
_entity_poly.entity_id
_entity_poly.type
_entity_poly.pdbx_seq_one_letter_code
_entity_poly.pdbx_strand_id
1 'polypeptide(L)'
;MRIDPKLVLVLFTGLILSGCDKMGSQNAPPVVENSVAPPAYNPNYDPYSGEPIQAAKPPAKDYQLTVTTDLYGTTIRVKDAVKEEVIDSKELTKGELEATFTIPTNAEYIVEVEGYGHLQQTDSKKMTADQTVDLKLDLLAGSDFRELIKSATCLVQMPDGGFGSGFLYGDRQTIVTAAHCVAARNVADLTYTFFPDEDREVTFKDARLLFYDQKQDVAVLRLPEPVPAEHYWLWSGGTATNGADVLVMGNPGRNGEYDPMYARTCKVANVRPDEFRLDVEIYPGYSGGPVVIDGTSQVIGIVSYKIIRSTDYQQLGYSFARSGDIAADAYEQWNNLTTSDLQERSIERVEDRYNREFGRHLANSTAAAYYGDSAVYTMICMSLMNDYRVYMINKIASLPPLTLSQRNLVLRNAHKEYIKDVAPGIAEKVRDRVSPKLRGSNVDKDHEMVMADESVNEVVKKSLVKAREGYLELKEAAETIVKQDGGKDRSADEFEKYIVELWGDVRYNSEEVLDATASR
;
A
#
# COMPACT_ATOMS: atom_id res chain seq x y z
N MET A 1 16.08 -4.02 -29.33
CA MET A 1 17.42 -3.90 -29.93
C MET A 1 17.32 -3.47 -31.40
N ARG A 2 17.45 -2.18 -31.67
CA ARG A 2 18.02 -1.60 -32.90
C ARG A 2 18.34 -0.13 -32.60
N ILE A 3 19.44 0.37 -33.13
CA ILE A 3 20.00 1.68 -32.81
C ILE A 3 19.93 2.58 -34.06
N ASP A 4 19.79 3.87 -33.78
CA ASP A 4 20.17 5.09 -34.53
C ASP A 4 21.09 4.89 -35.75
N PRO A 5 21.05 5.81 -36.75
CA PRO A 5 22.13 6.80 -36.74
C PRO A 5 21.76 8.23 -37.22
N LYS A 6 22.19 9.23 -36.45
CA LYS A 6 22.60 10.63 -36.82
C LYS A 6 21.55 11.76 -36.78
N LEU A 7 21.95 13.04 -36.58
CA LEU A 7 23.13 13.67 -35.93
C LEU A 7 22.97 15.20 -36.05
N VAL A 8 22.89 15.93 -34.92
CA VAL A 8 23.33 17.34 -34.86
C VAL A 8 24.04 17.56 -33.51
N LEU A 9 25.22 18.17 -33.57
CA LEU A 9 26.08 18.51 -32.45
C LEU A 9 26.36 20.01 -32.50
N VAL A 10 26.11 20.73 -31.40
CA VAL A 10 26.75 22.04 -31.16
C VAL A 10 27.22 22.08 -29.71
N LEU A 11 28.55 22.04 -29.53
CA LEU A 11 29.24 22.36 -28.29
C LEU A 11 29.54 23.86 -28.26
N PHE A 12 29.52 24.46 -27.08
CA PHE A 12 30.29 25.67 -26.80
C PHE A 12 30.85 25.63 -25.37
N THR A 13 32.15 25.35 -25.27
CA THR A 13 32.97 25.60 -24.08
C THR A 13 33.70 26.93 -24.23
N GLY A 14 33.84 27.66 -23.11
CA GLY A 14 34.60 28.92 -23.05
C GLY A 14 35.34 29.01 -21.72
N LEU A 15 36.66 29.18 -21.78
CA LEU A 15 37.58 29.30 -20.64
C LEU A 15 38.68 30.34 -21.03
N ILE A 16 39.70 30.55 -20.17
CA ILE A 16 40.83 31.52 -20.37
C ILE A 16 40.36 32.99 -20.19
N LEU A 17 41.06 34.01 -19.63
CA LEU A 17 42.38 34.25 -18.98
C LEU A 17 42.18 34.53 -17.46
N SER A 18 43.13 34.63 -16.50
CA SER A 18 44.61 34.62 -16.40
C SER A 18 45.42 35.94 -16.60
N GLY A 19 45.55 36.76 -15.54
CA GLY A 19 46.54 37.85 -15.32
C GLY A 19 46.44 38.31 -13.84
N CYS A 20 47.52 38.49 -13.07
CA CYS A 20 48.49 39.62 -13.02
C CYS A 20 47.82 40.97 -12.62
N ASP A 21 48.35 41.78 -11.69
CA ASP A 21 49.76 42.02 -11.34
C ASP A 21 50.09 42.29 -9.86
N LYS A 22 51.39 42.35 -9.54
CA LYS A 22 51.95 42.97 -8.30
C LYS A 22 52.62 44.32 -8.63
N MET A 23 52.40 45.36 -7.81
CA MET A 23 53.43 46.32 -7.32
C MET A 23 52.76 47.49 -6.57
N GLY A 24 53.49 48.19 -5.68
CA GLY A 24 52.93 49.39 -5.02
C GLY A 24 53.54 49.85 -3.69
N SER A 25 54.82 49.62 -3.39
CA SER A 25 55.45 50.23 -2.20
C SER A 25 55.91 51.67 -2.49
N GLN A 26 55.53 52.63 -1.65
CA GLN A 26 56.13 53.97 -1.62
C GLN A 26 56.47 54.39 -0.20
N ASN A 27 57.70 54.86 0.00
CA ASN A 27 58.16 55.49 1.24
C ASN A 27 57.99 57.00 1.14
N ALA A 28 57.67 57.65 2.27
CA ALA A 28 57.70 59.10 2.44
C ALA A 28 58.55 59.45 3.69
N PRO A 29 59.18 60.65 3.75
CA PRO A 29 60.19 60.97 4.75
C PRO A 29 59.60 61.35 6.13
N PRO A 30 60.41 61.29 7.22
CA PRO A 30 59.95 61.62 8.56
C PRO A 30 59.79 63.13 8.77
N VAL A 31 58.76 63.49 9.54
CA VAL A 31 58.61 64.82 10.15
C VAL A 31 58.97 64.71 11.63
N VAL A 32 59.77 65.64 12.14
CA VAL A 32 60.15 65.74 13.56
C VAL A 32 59.53 67.00 14.14
N GLU A 33 58.54 66.84 15.00
CA GLU A 33 58.08 67.91 15.91
C GLU A 33 58.02 67.37 17.34
N ASN A 34 58.57 68.13 18.28
CA ASN A 34 58.48 67.84 19.70
C ASN A 34 57.18 68.43 20.26
N SER A 35 56.32 67.59 20.84
CA SER A 35 55.26 68.04 21.73
C SER A 35 55.40 67.34 23.09
N VAL A 36 55.06 68.06 24.16
CA VAL A 36 55.27 67.59 25.54
C VAL A 36 54.30 66.46 25.84
N ALA A 37 54.81 65.33 26.33
CA ALA A 37 53.99 64.18 26.69
C ALA A 37 52.97 64.56 27.78
N PRO A 38 51.65 64.39 27.56
CA PRO A 38 50.69 64.40 28.64
C PRO A 38 50.98 63.24 29.61
N PRO A 39 50.50 63.29 30.87
CA PRO A 39 50.65 62.16 31.80
C PRO A 39 50.10 60.89 31.15
N ALA A 40 50.84 59.79 31.27
CA ALA A 40 50.58 58.56 30.52
C ALA A 40 49.15 58.05 30.74
N TYR A 41 48.30 58.23 29.73
CA TYR A 41 46.94 57.71 29.71
C TYR A 41 47.02 56.18 29.83
N ASN A 42 46.62 55.64 30.97
CA ASN A 42 46.51 54.21 31.18
C ASN A 42 45.15 53.77 30.63
N PRO A 43 45.08 53.10 29.46
CA PRO A 43 43.81 52.78 28.79
C PRO A 43 42.96 51.76 29.55
N ASN A 44 43.47 51.24 30.68
CA ASN A 44 42.77 50.34 31.57
C ASN A 44 42.08 51.06 32.74
N TYR A 45 42.04 52.39 32.78
CA TYR A 45 41.48 53.19 33.88
C TYR A 45 40.61 54.35 33.37
N ASP A 46 39.49 54.58 34.04
CA ASP A 46 38.53 55.63 33.66
C ASP A 46 39.10 57.01 34.07
N PRO A 47 39.15 57.99 33.14
CA PRO A 47 39.79 59.28 33.40
C PRO A 47 38.99 60.22 34.32
N TYR A 48 37.77 59.88 34.71
CA TYR A 48 36.90 60.65 35.60
C TYR A 48 36.72 60.00 36.98
N SER A 49 36.61 58.66 37.06
CA SER A 49 36.48 57.95 38.34
C SER A 49 37.81 57.48 38.93
N GLY A 50 38.83 57.24 38.09
CA GLY A 50 40.10 56.65 38.51
C GLY A 50 40.03 55.16 38.87
N GLU A 51 38.90 54.49 38.64
CA GLU A 51 38.78 53.04 38.77
C GLU A 51 39.29 52.32 37.51
N PRO A 52 39.67 51.03 37.59
CA PRO A 52 39.96 50.24 36.40
C PRO A 52 38.72 50.18 35.49
N ILE A 53 38.89 50.46 34.20
CA ILE A 53 37.89 50.12 33.20
C ILE A 53 37.79 48.60 33.22
N GLN A 54 36.71 48.08 33.80
CA GLN A 54 36.36 46.67 33.62
C GLN A 54 36.24 46.44 32.12
N ALA A 55 37.15 45.63 31.57
CA ALA A 55 37.14 45.27 30.16
C ALA A 55 35.73 44.79 29.82
N ALA A 56 35.05 45.52 28.92
CA ALA A 56 33.62 45.35 28.69
C ALA A 56 33.33 43.87 28.48
N LYS A 57 32.56 43.27 29.42
CA LYS A 57 32.33 41.82 29.46
C LYS A 57 31.93 41.39 28.05
N PRO A 58 32.72 40.53 27.38
CA PRO A 58 32.58 40.33 25.95
C PRO A 58 31.12 39.95 25.66
N PRO A 59 30.52 40.54 24.60
CA PRO A 59 29.10 40.33 24.32
C PRO A 59 28.82 38.84 24.33
N ALA A 60 27.75 38.44 25.02
CA ALA A 60 27.43 37.02 25.18
C ALA A 60 27.35 36.40 23.79
N LYS A 61 28.31 35.52 23.47
CA LYS A 61 28.26 34.75 22.25
C LYS A 61 27.13 33.75 22.40
N ASP A 62 26.22 33.79 21.44
CA ASP A 62 25.17 32.82 21.28
C ASP A 62 25.77 31.52 20.72
N TYR A 63 25.52 30.40 21.38
CA TYR A 63 26.01 29.08 20.97
C TYR A 63 24.94 28.36 20.14
N GLN A 64 25.35 27.60 19.14
CA GLN A 64 24.43 26.77 18.35
C GLN A 64 24.63 25.29 18.70
N LEU A 65 23.57 24.66 19.21
CA LEU A 65 23.46 23.21 19.39
C LEU A 65 22.53 22.67 18.31
N THR A 66 23.02 21.77 17.47
CA THR A 66 22.20 21.00 16.54
C THR A 66 21.89 19.65 17.17
N VAL A 67 20.62 19.27 17.28
CA VAL A 67 20.19 17.96 17.78
C VAL A 67 19.47 17.22 16.66
N THR A 68 19.93 16.01 16.36
CA THR A 68 19.41 15.16 15.29
C THR A 68 18.86 13.85 15.87
N THR A 69 17.68 13.42 15.43
CA THR A 69 17.02 12.17 15.84
C THR A 69 16.87 11.18 14.68
N ASP A 70 16.51 9.94 15.00
CA ASP A 70 16.11 8.87 14.07
C ASP A 70 14.57 8.68 13.99
N LEU A 71 13.83 9.57 14.66
CA LEU A 71 12.41 9.44 14.98
C LEU A 71 11.68 10.77 14.79
N TYR A 72 10.72 10.79 13.85
CA TYR A 72 9.81 11.92 13.63
C TYR A 72 8.84 12.10 14.82
N GLY A 73 8.38 13.32 15.08
CA GLY A 73 7.44 13.61 16.18
C GLY A 73 8.07 13.65 17.57
N THR A 74 9.38 13.78 17.67
CA THR A 74 10.13 13.89 18.93
C THR A 74 10.04 15.31 19.50
N THR A 75 9.85 15.45 20.82
CA THR A 75 10.04 16.72 21.52
C THR A 75 11.46 16.79 22.08
N ILE A 76 12.26 17.72 21.58
CA ILE A 76 13.63 17.98 22.05
C ILE A 76 13.58 19.15 23.03
N ARG A 77 14.02 18.92 24.27
CA ARG A 77 14.09 19.91 25.36
C ARG A 77 15.54 20.12 25.78
N VAL A 78 15.98 21.36 25.82
CA VAL A 78 17.32 21.74 26.29
C VAL A 78 17.18 22.32 27.70
N LYS A 79 17.87 21.72 28.68
CA LYS A 79 17.88 22.15 30.09
C LYS A 79 19.24 22.66 30.54
N ASP A 80 19.23 23.61 31.47
CA ASP A 80 20.39 24.00 32.28
C ASP A 80 20.76 22.83 33.22
N ALA A 81 21.99 22.29 33.14
CA ALA A 81 22.38 21.11 33.93
C ALA A 81 22.58 21.38 35.43
N VAL A 82 22.56 22.64 35.87
CA VAL A 82 22.72 23.05 37.27
C VAL A 82 21.37 23.36 37.92
N LYS A 83 20.38 23.80 37.13
CA LYS A 83 19.04 24.17 37.62
C LYS A 83 17.93 23.18 37.24
N GLU A 84 18.14 22.35 36.22
CA GLU A 84 17.14 21.50 35.55
C GLU A 84 15.97 22.28 34.89
N GLU A 85 16.07 23.61 34.80
CA GLU A 85 15.15 24.49 34.07
C GLU A 85 15.26 24.27 32.56
N VAL A 86 14.12 24.12 31.87
CA VAL A 86 14.05 24.10 30.39
C VAL A 86 14.36 25.50 29.86
N ILE A 87 15.42 25.61 29.06
CA ILE A 87 15.87 26.83 28.39
C ILE A 87 15.06 27.04 27.10
N ASP A 88 14.92 25.97 26.32
CA ASP A 88 14.22 25.96 25.03
C ASP A 88 13.68 24.56 24.73
N SER A 89 12.66 24.46 23.88
CA SER A 89 11.96 23.22 23.53
C SER A 89 11.38 23.31 22.13
N LYS A 90 11.83 22.42 21.22
CA LYS A 90 11.27 22.27 19.88
C LYS A 90 10.66 20.88 19.71
N GLU A 91 9.39 20.83 19.33
CA GLU A 91 8.76 19.64 18.76
C GLU A 91 9.22 19.51 17.30
N LEU A 92 9.81 18.36 16.94
CA LEU A 92 10.16 18.04 15.56
C LEU A 92 8.89 17.69 14.80
N THR A 93 8.51 18.60 13.92
CA THR A 93 7.27 18.48 13.15
C THR A 93 7.49 17.64 11.87
N LYS A 94 6.49 17.67 11.00
CA LYS A 94 6.37 16.88 9.78
C LYS A 94 7.65 16.86 8.93
N GLY A 95 8.32 15.70 8.87
CA GLY A 95 9.54 15.49 8.08
C GLY A 95 10.83 16.04 8.69
N GLU A 96 10.77 16.71 9.85
CA GLU A 96 11.96 17.17 10.57
C GLU A 96 12.59 16.03 11.38
N LEU A 97 13.91 15.87 11.24
CA LEU A 97 14.76 15.06 12.14
C LEU A 97 15.83 15.89 12.84
N GLU A 98 15.74 17.23 12.75
CA GLU A 98 16.78 18.15 13.25
C GLU A 98 16.19 19.41 13.90
N ALA A 99 16.78 19.83 15.02
CA ALA A 99 16.51 21.10 15.69
C ALA A 99 17.83 21.83 16.00
N THR A 100 17.93 23.09 15.62
CA THR A 100 19.01 23.98 16.06
C THR A 100 18.51 24.87 17.20
N PHE A 101 19.24 24.88 18.32
CA PHE A 101 18.95 25.68 19.50
C PHE A 101 20.01 26.74 19.72
N THR A 102 19.57 27.96 20.06
CA THR A 102 20.47 29.07 20.40
C THR A 102 20.61 29.20 21.91
N ILE A 103 21.76 28.84 22.47
CA ILE A 103 21.96 28.62 23.91
C ILE A 103 22.90 29.68 24.52
N PRO A 104 22.58 30.25 25.70
CA PRO A 104 23.40 31.30 26.33
C PRO A 104 24.54 30.76 27.22
N THR A 105 25.78 31.10 26.86
CA THR A 105 27.03 31.06 27.66
C THR A 105 27.75 29.70 27.85
N ASN A 106 28.92 29.73 28.52
CA ASN A 106 29.71 28.54 28.89
C ASN A 106 29.07 27.83 30.10
N ALA A 107 28.00 27.08 29.90
CA ALA A 107 27.47 26.16 30.90
C ALA A 107 27.46 24.71 30.38
N GLU A 108 27.02 23.80 31.25
CA GLU A 108 26.75 22.41 30.92
C GLU A 108 25.24 22.26 30.77
N TYR A 109 24.80 21.53 29.75
CA TYR A 109 23.38 21.38 29.42
C TYR A 109 23.00 19.92 29.36
N ILE A 110 21.76 19.64 29.73
CA ILE A 110 21.13 18.33 29.58
C ILE A 110 20.19 18.46 28.39
N VAL A 111 20.39 17.63 27.37
CA VAL A 111 19.44 17.50 26.26
C VAL A 111 18.59 16.27 26.53
N GLU A 112 17.30 16.51 26.73
CA GLU A 112 16.29 15.46 26.82
C GLU A 112 15.54 15.42 25.49
N VAL A 113 15.54 14.26 24.84
CA VAL A 113 14.63 13.99 23.73
C VAL A 113 13.58 13.03 24.22
N GLU A 114 12.37 13.56 24.39
CA GLU A 114 11.18 12.76 24.57
C GLU A 114 10.64 12.40 23.20
N GLY A 115 11.05 11.21 22.77
CA GLY A 115 10.49 10.55 21.61
C GLY A 115 9.19 9.82 21.92
N TYR A 116 8.80 9.06 20.93
CA TYR A 116 7.51 8.41 20.86
C TYR A 116 7.31 7.37 21.98
N GLY A 117 6.08 7.21 22.53
CA GLY A 117 5.74 6.10 23.42
C GLY A 117 6.56 6.01 24.72
N HIS A 118 6.94 7.16 25.29
CA HIS A 118 7.89 7.30 26.42
C HIS A 118 9.33 6.85 26.12
N LEU A 119 9.73 6.72 24.85
CA LEU A 119 11.14 6.60 24.47
C LEU A 119 11.87 7.90 24.76
N GLN A 120 12.43 8.01 25.96
CA GLN A 120 13.23 9.15 26.39
C GLN A 120 14.72 8.81 26.30
N GLN A 121 15.50 9.66 25.62
CA GLN A 121 16.95 9.63 25.68
C GLN A 121 17.47 10.96 26.24
N THR A 122 18.40 10.86 27.18
CA THR A 122 19.06 12.01 27.80
C THR A 122 20.57 11.92 27.56
N ASP A 123 21.17 13.00 27.10
CA ASP A 123 22.63 13.16 27.03
C ASP A 123 23.04 14.52 27.57
N SER A 124 24.15 14.58 28.31
CA SER A 124 24.72 15.85 28.78
C SER A 124 25.84 16.33 27.86
N LYS A 125 25.82 17.61 27.52
CA LYS A 125 26.85 18.25 26.70
C LYS A 125 27.33 19.52 27.37
N LYS A 126 28.63 19.53 27.66
CA LYS A 126 29.35 20.69 28.16
C LYS A 126 29.83 21.52 26.97
N MET A 127 29.19 22.65 26.73
CA MET A 127 29.64 23.57 25.69
C MET A 127 30.99 24.18 26.08
N THR A 128 31.90 24.31 25.11
CA THR A 128 33.10 25.14 25.27
C THR A 128 33.18 26.18 24.15
N ALA A 129 33.94 27.24 24.37
CA ALA A 129 33.90 28.46 23.57
C ALA A 129 34.07 28.21 22.06
N ASP A 130 33.23 28.87 21.27
CA ASP A 130 33.28 28.88 19.79
C ASP A 130 33.06 27.51 19.11
N GLN A 131 32.28 26.62 19.74
CA GLN A 131 31.85 25.34 19.17
C GLN A 131 30.37 25.36 18.72
N THR A 132 30.11 24.89 17.50
CA THR A 132 28.87 24.18 17.18
C THR A 132 28.99 22.76 17.74
N VAL A 133 27.93 22.22 18.33
CA VAL A 133 27.85 20.83 18.76
C VAL A 133 26.70 20.15 18.01
N ASP A 134 27.04 19.10 17.26
CA ASP A 134 26.06 18.21 16.63
C ASP A 134 25.84 17.01 17.55
N LEU A 135 24.59 16.81 17.98
CA LEU A 135 24.18 15.77 18.92
C LEU A 135 23.20 14.81 18.23
N LYS A 136 23.67 13.63 17.87
CA LYS A 136 22.83 12.55 17.33
C LYS A 136 22.31 11.66 18.46
N LEU A 137 21.00 11.46 18.51
CA LEU A 137 20.32 10.63 19.50
C LEU A 137 19.49 9.57 18.77
N ASP A 138 19.92 8.31 18.93
CA ASP A 138 19.32 7.14 18.28
C ASP A 138 18.33 6.44 19.23
N LEU A 139 17.08 6.89 19.21
CA LEU A 139 15.98 6.34 20.02
C LEU A 139 15.61 4.92 19.58
N LEU A 140 15.93 4.55 18.34
CA LEU A 140 15.76 3.20 17.79
C LEU A 140 16.88 2.24 18.19
N ALA A 141 18.05 2.74 18.60
CA ALA A 141 19.18 1.90 19.00
C ALA A 141 19.01 1.25 20.40
N GLY A 142 18.00 1.65 21.16
CA GLY A 142 17.68 1.12 22.50
C GLY A 142 16.23 0.66 22.70
N SER A 143 15.37 0.77 21.67
CA SER A 143 13.95 0.43 21.75
C SER A 143 13.60 -0.83 20.95
N ASP A 144 12.44 -1.44 21.23
CA ASP A 144 11.89 -2.43 20.31
C ASP A 144 11.26 -1.70 19.11
N PHE A 145 12.10 -1.47 18.11
CA PHE A 145 11.70 -0.90 16.82
C PHE A 145 10.54 -1.66 16.15
N ARG A 146 10.35 -2.97 16.43
CA ARG A 146 9.21 -3.72 15.89
C ARG A 146 7.93 -3.39 16.62
N GLU A 147 7.95 -3.25 17.95
CA GLU A 147 6.78 -2.73 18.71
C GLU A 147 6.42 -1.30 18.28
N LEU A 148 7.41 -0.46 17.94
CA LEU A 148 7.17 0.88 17.39
C LEU A 148 6.37 0.83 16.06
N ILE A 149 6.87 0.11 15.05
CA ILE A 149 6.19 -0.01 13.75
C ILE A 149 4.84 -0.74 13.89
N LYS A 150 4.72 -1.66 14.84
CA LYS A 150 3.47 -2.35 15.21
C LYS A 150 2.44 -1.41 15.82
N SER A 151 2.85 -0.45 16.65
CA SER A 151 1.94 0.58 17.19
C SER A 151 1.28 1.42 16.09
N ALA A 152 2.01 1.65 15.00
CA ALA A 152 1.52 2.37 13.82
C ALA A 152 0.71 1.50 12.85
N THR A 153 0.71 0.16 12.98
CA THR A 153 0.10 -0.76 12.01
C THR A 153 -1.25 -1.28 12.51
N CYS A 154 -2.30 -1.19 11.70
CA CYS A 154 -3.63 -1.72 11.98
C CYS A 154 -3.99 -2.90 11.08
N LEU A 155 -4.88 -3.75 11.58
CA LEU A 155 -5.70 -4.65 10.77
C LEU A 155 -6.81 -3.83 10.09
N VAL A 156 -7.06 -4.07 8.80
CA VAL A 156 -8.22 -3.55 8.06
C VAL A 156 -9.15 -4.73 7.77
N GLN A 157 -10.41 -4.69 8.21
CA GLN A 157 -11.39 -5.75 7.92
C GLN A 157 -12.56 -5.23 7.08
N MET A 158 -12.99 -6.06 6.13
CA MET A 158 -14.13 -5.81 5.25
C MET A 158 -15.40 -6.53 5.78
N PRO A 159 -16.62 -5.97 5.59
CA PRO A 159 -17.86 -6.55 6.12
C PRO A 159 -18.22 -7.96 5.61
N ASP A 160 -17.48 -8.49 4.63
CA ASP A 160 -17.66 -9.83 4.08
C ASP A 160 -16.67 -10.87 4.64
N GLY A 161 -15.81 -10.47 5.59
CA GLY A 161 -14.75 -11.31 6.16
C GLY A 161 -13.42 -11.24 5.42
N GLY A 162 -13.30 -10.45 4.36
CA GLY A 162 -12.01 -10.07 3.78
C GLY A 162 -11.19 -9.21 4.74
N PHE A 163 -9.86 -9.24 4.62
CA PHE A 163 -8.97 -8.47 5.50
C PHE A 163 -7.63 -8.11 4.84
N GLY A 164 -6.97 -7.11 5.41
CA GLY A 164 -5.65 -6.61 5.05
C GLY A 164 -5.02 -5.87 6.23
N SER A 165 -3.96 -5.13 5.95
CA SER A 165 -3.29 -4.22 6.88
C SER A 165 -3.43 -2.78 6.43
N GLY A 166 -3.22 -1.84 7.34
CA GLY A 166 -2.97 -0.44 7.05
C GLY A 166 -1.97 0.11 8.06
N PHE A 167 -1.52 1.35 7.88
CA PHE A 167 -0.65 2.01 8.84
C PHE A 167 -0.88 3.52 8.93
N LEU A 168 -0.63 4.06 10.12
CA LEU A 168 -0.64 5.49 10.39
C LEU A 168 0.49 6.19 9.64
N TYR A 169 0.15 7.26 8.94
CA TYR A 169 1.06 7.97 8.05
C TYR A 169 0.95 9.48 8.22
N GLY A 170 2.06 10.16 8.52
CA GLY A 170 2.13 11.62 8.65
C GLY A 170 1.50 12.20 9.92
N ASP A 171 0.40 11.62 10.40
CA ASP A 171 -0.24 11.93 11.67
C ASP A 171 -0.97 10.70 12.25
N ARG A 172 -1.48 10.83 13.49
CA ARG A 172 -2.25 9.80 14.20
C ARG A 172 -3.69 9.59 13.68
N GLN A 173 -4.08 10.10 12.51
CA GLN A 173 -5.46 10.00 12.01
C GLN A 173 -5.54 9.53 10.55
N THR A 174 -4.42 9.53 9.82
CA THR A 174 -4.36 9.14 8.41
C THR A 174 -3.84 7.71 8.24
N ILE A 175 -4.60 6.87 7.54
CA ILE A 175 -4.25 5.48 7.25
C ILE A 175 -3.85 5.35 5.78
N VAL A 176 -2.74 4.67 5.53
CA VAL A 176 -2.35 4.19 4.21
C VAL A 176 -2.56 2.69 4.15
N THR A 177 -3.08 2.18 3.03
CA THR A 177 -3.33 0.76 2.78
C THR A 177 -3.36 0.47 1.27
N ALA A 178 -3.56 -0.79 0.88
CA ALA A 178 -3.72 -1.18 -0.52
C ALA A 178 -5.17 -0.95 -0.98
N ALA A 179 -5.36 -0.56 -2.24
CA ALA A 179 -6.70 -0.26 -2.77
C ALA A 179 -7.66 -1.46 -2.72
N HIS A 180 -7.13 -2.69 -2.88
CA HIS A 180 -7.94 -3.90 -2.74
C HIS A 180 -8.32 -4.26 -1.29
N CYS A 181 -7.68 -3.66 -0.28
CA CYS A 181 -8.03 -3.85 1.14
C CYS A 181 -9.20 -2.98 1.59
N VAL A 182 -9.57 -1.97 0.81
CA VAL A 182 -10.72 -1.08 1.07
C VAL A 182 -11.87 -1.31 0.07
N ALA A 183 -11.87 -2.44 -0.64
CA ALA A 183 -12.81 -2.78 -1.71
C ALA A 183 -14.22 -3.18 -1.20
N ALA A 184 -14.76 -2.43 -0.25
CA ALA A 184 -16.12 -2.57 0.27
C ALA A 184 -17.10 -1.60 -0.41
N ARG A 185 -18.39 -1.93 -0.42
CA ARG A 185 -19.46 -1.09 -0.98
C ARG A 185 -19.59 0.27 -0.29
N ASN A 186 -19.18 0.36 0.97
CA ASN A 186 -19.04 1.60 1.72
C ASN A 186 -17.74 1.52 2.54
N VAL A 187 -16.91 2.56 2.44
CA VAL A 187 -15.60 2.64 3.12
C VAL A 187 -15.75 2.86 4.63
N ALA A 188 -16.86 3.47 5.07
CA ALA A 188 -17.18 3.65 6.48
C ALA A 188 -17.54 2.33 7.21
N ASP A 189 -17.96 1.28 6.48
CA ASP A 189 -18.29 -0.02 7.07
C ASP A 189 -17.03 -0.82 7.50
N LEU A 190 -15.83 -0.38 7.06
CA LEU A 190 -14.55 -1.01 7.36
C LEU A 190 -14.14 -0.79 8.83
N THR A 191 -13.51 -1.79 9.45
CA THR A 191 -12.86 -1.65 10.77
C THR A 191 -11.36 -1.48 10.64
N TYR A 192 -10.79 -0.67 11.54
CA TYR A 192 -9.35 -0.42 11.65
C TYR A 192 -8.93 -0.72 13.09
N THR A 193 -8.31 -1.87 13.32
CA THR A 193 -7.96 -2.37 14.66
C THR A 193 -6.46 -2.35 14.88
N PHE A 194 -6.01 -1.57 15.86
CA PHE A 194 -4.64 -1.55 16.33
C PHE A 194 -4.47 -2.42 17.57
N PHE A 195 -3.31 -3.06 17.72
CA PHE A 195 -3.02 -4.03 18.78
C PHE A 195 -4.16 -5.06 19.05
N PRO A 196 -4.68 -5.76 18.01
CA PRO A 196 -5.72 -6.77 18.21
C PRO A 196 -5.29 -7.86 19.21
N ASP A 197 -6.22 -8.33 20.02
CA ASP A 197 -6.01 -9.32 21.10
C ASP A 197 -4.99 -8.89 22.19
N GLU A 198 -4.69 -7.60 22.34
CA GLU A 198 -3.88 -7.07 23.45
C GLU A 198 -4.72 -6.19 24.41
N ASP A 199 -4.26 -6.01 25.66
CA ASP A 199 -4.90 -5.15 26.68
C ASP A 199 -5.01 -3.65 26.29
N ARG A 200 -4.51 -3.29 25.10
CA ARG A 200 -4.45 -1.96 24.50
C ARG A 200 -5.07 -1.92 23.08
N GLU A 201 -5.97 -2.85 22.76
CA GLU A 201 -6.69 -2.85 21.48
C GLU A 201 -7.51 -1.56 21.30
N VAL A 202 -7.42 -0.94 20.11
CA VAL A 202 -8.27 0.20 19.73
C VAL A 202 -8.82 -0.03 18.32
N THR A 203 -10.15 0.02 18.17
CA THR A 203 -10.85 -0.23 16.89
C THR A 203 -11.66 1.00 16.45
N PHE A 204 -11.44 1.44 15.21
CA PHE A 204 -12.15 2.54 14.56
C PHE A 204 -13.08 2.06 13.43
N LYS A 205 -14.05 2.91 13.07
CA LYS A 205 -14.99 2.79 11.94
C LYS A 205 -15.16 4.16 11.28
N ASP A 206 -16.05 4.27 10.30
CA ASP A 206 -16.48 5.55 9.71
C ASP A 206 -15.33 6.36 9.08
N ALA A 207 -14.29 5.64 8.60
CA ALA A 207 -13.16 6.24 7.92
C ALA A 207 -13.54 6.80 6.54
N ARG A 208 -13.02 7.99 6.23
CA ARG A 208 -13.28 8.75 5.00
C ARG A 208 -12.15 8.56 3.99
N LEU A 209 -12.48 8.54 2.70
CA LEU A 209 -11.50 8.22 1.64
C LEU A 209 -10.78 9.49 1.13
N LEU A 210 -9.53 9.71 1.53
CA LEU A 210 -8.72 10.84 1.06
C LEU A 210 -8.21 10.64 -0.38
N PHE A 211 -7.82 9.40 -0.70
CA PHE A 211 -7.27 9.01 -2.00
C PHE A 211 -7.52 7.53 -2.30
N TYR A 212 -7.65 7.21 -3.59
CA TYR A 212 -7.83 5.84 -4.09
C TYR A 212 -7.32 5.73 -5.53
N ASP A 213 -6.35 4.86 -5.80
CA ASP A 213 -5.94 4.45 -7.15
C ASP A 213 -5.81 2.92 -7.21
N GLN A 214 -6.77 2.27 -7.88
CA GLN A 214 -6.80 0.82 -8.06
C GLN A 214 -5.73 0.29 -9.03
N LYS A 215 -5.20 1.13 -9.94
CA LYS A 215 -4.13 0.73 -10.88
C LYS A 215 -2.78 0.69 -10.17
N GLN A 216 -2.57 1.63 -9.25
CA GLN A 216 -1.44 1.64 -8.33
C GLN A 216 -1.68 0.78 -7.08
N ASP A 217 -2.90 0.30 -6.84
CA ASP A 217 -3.27 -0.46 -5.65
C ASP A 217 -2.94 0.28 -4.32
N VAL A 218 -3.22 1.59 -4.26
CA VAL A 218 -3.01 2.42 -3.07
C VAL A 218 -4.30 3.14 -2.68
N ALA A 219 -4.61 3.16 -1.39
CA ALA A 219 -5.64 4.00 -0.79
C ALA A 219 -5.08 4.77 0.43
N VAL A 220 -5.58 5.99 0.63
CA VAL A 220 -5.28 6.81 1.80
C VAL A 220 -6.59 7.29 2.41
N LEU A 221 -6.73 7.18 3.73
CA LEU A 221 -7.99 7.35 4.45
C LEU A 221 -7.79 8.19 5.72
N ARG A 222 -8.88 8.75 6.24
CA ARG A 222 -8.90 9.54 7.47
C ARG A 222 -9.88 8.90 8.46
N LEU A 223 -9.38 8.52 9.64
CA LEU A 223 -10.20 8.06 10.76
C LEU A 223 -11.05 9.23 11.30
N PRO A 224 -12.21 8.99 11.93
CA PRO A 224 -13.08 10.05 12.44
C PRO A 224 -12.39 10.90 13.53
N GLU A 225 -11.50 10.29 14.32
CA GLU A 225 -10.69 10.96 15.34
C GLU A 225 -9.25 10.39 15.35
N PRO A 226 -8.25 11.12 15.90
CA PRO A 226 -6.89 10.60 16.01
C PRO A 226 -6.79 9.43 16.99
N VAL A 227 -6.08 8.38 16.57
CA VAL A 227 -5.69 7.22 17.38
C VAL A 227 -4.93 7.69 18.63
N PRO A 228 -5.06 7.03 19.81
CA PRO A 228 -4.44 7.47 21.06
C PRO A 228 -2.92 7.74 20.99
N ALA A 229 -2.41 8.47 21.98
CA ALA A 229 -1.03 8.97 21.98
C ALA A 229 0.02 7.84 22.05
N GLU A 230 -0.41 6.64 22.44
CA GLU A 230 0.28 5.34 22.50
C GLU A 230 0.28 4.54 21.18
N HIS A 231 -0.11 5.18 20.06
CA HIS A 231 0.20 4.73 18.68
C HIS A 231 1.11 5.70 17.92
N TYR A 232 2.16 5.18 17.27
CA TYR A 232 3.06 5.96 16.40
C TYR A 232 2.47 6.20 15.00
N TRP A 233 3.09 7.10 14.24
CA TRP A 233 2.80 7.32 12.82
C TRP A 233 4.11 7.34 12.02
N LEU A 234 4.08 6.76 10.83
CA LEU A 234 5.26 6.61 9.98
C LEU A 234 5.37 7.78 8.99
N TRP A 235 6.54 7.93 8.37
CA TRP A 235 6.82 9.02 7.44
C TRP A 235 7.45 8.52 6.13
N SER A 236 7.11 9.07 4.96
CA SER A 236 7.82 8.76 3.72
C SER A 236 9.06 9.64 3.61
N GLY A 237 10.24 9.02 3.70
CA GLY A 237 11.53 9.71 3.67
C GLY A 237 12.55 9.13 2.69
N GLY A 238 12.23 8.04 2.00
CA GLY A 238 13.20 7.30 1.20
C GLY A 238 12.61 6.69 -0.07
N THR A 239 13.40 6.70 -1.13
CA THR A 239 13.12 5.93 -2.36
C THR A 239 13.69 4.52 -2.24
N ALA A 240 12.97 3.54 -2.75
CA ALA A 240 13.41 2.14 -2.69
C ALA A 240 14.73 1.94 -3.46
N THR A 241 15.71 1.24 -2.88
CA THR A 241 17.01 0.96 -3.51
C THR A 241 17.36 -0.53 -3.47
N ASN A 242 17.90 -1.07 -4.57
CA ASN A 242 18.22 -2.49 -4.68
C ASN A 242 19.28 -2.90 -3.64
N GLY A 243 18.96 -3.90 -2.83
CA GLY A 243 19.83 -4.43 -1.76
C GLY A 243 19.61 -3.80 -0.38
N ALA A 244 18.78 -2.75 -0.26
CA ALA A 244 18.43 -2.16 1.03
C ALA A 244 17.75 -3.18 1.95
N ASP A 245 18.13 -3.17 3.23
CA ASP A 245 17.48 -3.93 4.31
C ASP A 245 16.22 -3.19 4.76
N VAL A 246 15.10 -3.91 4.78
CA VAL A 246 13.78 -3.35 5.09
C VAL A 246 12.99 -4.25 6.02
N LEU A 247 12.25 -3.64 6.93
CA LEU A 247 11.25 -4.32 7.74
C LEU A 247 9.90 -4.22 7.04
N VAL A 248 9.32 -5.38 6.74
CA VAL A 248 7.95 -5.52 6.22
C VAL A 248 7.05 -5.89 7.39
N MET A 249 5.94 -5.20 7.58
CA MET A 249 4.96 -5.54 8.62
C MET A 249 3.58 -5.80 8.02
N GLY A 250 2.86 -6.71 8.65
CA GLY A 250 1.44 -6.93 8.40
C GLY A 250 0.75 -7.52 9.62
N ASN A 251 -0.54 -7.24 9.73
CA ASN A 251 -1.47 -7.74 10.73
C ASN A 251 -2.43 -8.74 10.07
N PRO A 252 -2.01 -10.00 9.80
CA PRO A 252 -2.85 -10.94 9.10
C PRO A 252 -3.93 -11.53 10.02
N GLY A 253 -5.18 -11.50 9.58
CA GLY A 253 -6.16 -12.47 10.08
C GLY A 253 -5.86 -13.87 9.54
N ARG A 254 -6.36 -14.91 10.21
CA ARG A 254 -6.53 -16.25 9.65
C ARG A 254 -7.91 -16.79 9.99
N ASN A 255 -8.69 -17.14 8.95
CA ASN A 255 -9.98 -17.82 9.09
C ASN A 255 -11.07 -17.05 9.90
N GLY A 256 -10.88 -15.75 10.14
CA GLY A 256 -11.75 -14.95 11.04
C GLY A 256 -11.26 -14.90 12.49
N GLU A 257 -10.18 -15.59 12.82
CA GLU A 257 -9.37 -15.43 14.03
C GLU A 257 -8.18 -14.49 13.70
N TYR A 258 -7.54 -13.89 14.71
CA TYR A 258 -6.35 -13.05 14.52
C TYR A 258 -5.07 -13.91 14.56
N ASP A 259 -4.01 -13.48 13.85
CA ASP A 259 -2.69 -14.14 13.85
C ASP A 259 -1.63 -13.04 14.13
N PRO A 260 -0.81 -13.15 15.19
CA PRO A 260 -0.10 -12.01 15.78
C PRO A 260 0.82 -11.29 14.78
N MET A 261 0.75 -9.94 14.78
CA MET A 261 1.49 -9.00 13.92
C MET A 261 2.88 -9.52 13.47
N TYR A 262 3.03 -9.85 12.20
CA TYR A 262 4.29 -10.39 11.68
C TYR A 262 5.17 -9.29 11.11
N ALA A 263 6.26 -9.00 11.80
CA ALA A 263 7.40 -8.28 11.26
C ALA A 263 8.36 -9.25 10.55
N ARG A 264 8.83 -8.90 9.34
CA ARG A 264 9.87 -9.65 8.60
C ARG A 264 10.91 -8.71 8.01
N THR A 265 12.17 -8.83 8.44
CA THR A 265 13.31 -8.20 7.75
C THR A 265 13.58 -8.93 6.43
N CYS A 266 13.80 -8.19 5.35
CA CYS A 266 14.12 -8.70 4.01
C CYS A 266 14.91 -7.68 3.19
N LYS A 267 15.25 -8.00 1.93
CA LYS A 267 15.89 -7.07 1.00
C LYS A 267 15.01 -6.67 -0.18
N VAL A 268 15.15 -5.39 -0.55
CA VAL A 268 14.57 -4.80 -1.77
C VAL A 268 15.30 -5.27 -3.02
N ALA A 269 14.57 -5.59 -4.09
CA ALA A 269 15.12 -5.96 -5.39
C ALA A 269 14.20 -5.52 -6.55
N ASN A 270 14.76 -5.49 -7.77
CA ASN A 270 14.05 -5.17 -9.01
C ASN A 270 13.24 -3.85 -8.96
N VAL A 271 13.77 -2.81 -8.31
CA VAL A 271 13.10 -1.49 -8.18
C VAL A 271 12.68 -0.92 -9.55
N ARG A 272 11.45 -0.38 -9.59
CA ARG A 272 10.84 0.40 -10.67
C ARG A 272 10.28 1.72 -10.08
N PRO A 273 9.79 2.66 -10.90
CA PRO A 273 9.23 3.92 -10.38
C PRO A 273 7.99 3.76 -9.50
N ASP A 274 7.19 2.71 -9.71
CA ASP A 274 5.88 2.50 -9.08
C ASP A 274 5.80 1.24 -8.19
N GLU A 275 6.77 0.33 -8.31
CA GLU A 275 6.82 -0.93 -7.57
C GLU A 275 8.25 -1.41 -7.31
N PHE A 276 8.42 -2.27 -6.31
CA PHE A 276 9.64 -3.04 -6.10
C PHE A 276 9.32 -4.43 -5.52
N ARG A 277 10.26 -5.36 -5.66
CA ARG A 277 10.14 -6.73 -5.17
C ARG A 277 10.80 -6.86 -3.79
N LEU A 278 10.14 -7.57 -2.89
CA LEU A 278 10.69 -8.03 -1.61
C LEU A 278 11.21 -9.45 -1.79
N ASP A 279 12.36 -9.80 -1.20
CA ASP A 279 12.91 -11.17 -1.29
C ASP A 279 12.36 -12.15 -0.23
N VAL A 280 11.43 -11.70 0.61
CA VAL A 280 10.65 -12.53 1.56
C VAL A 280 9.27 -12.88 1.00
N GLU A 281 8.70 -14.00 1.47
CA GLU A 281 7.33 -14.39 1.19
C GLU A 281 6.33 -13.65 2.10
N ILE A 282 5.40 -12.92 1.50
CA ILE A 282 4.21 -12.35 2.16
C ILE A 282 3.03 -13.31 2.05
N TYR A 283 2.09 -13.21 2.99
CA TYR A 283 0.86 -13.99 3.04
C TYR A 283 -0.37 -13.06 2.96
N PRO A 284 -1.59 -13.58 2.69
CA PRO A 284 -2.82 -12.80 2.83
C PRO A 284 -2.88 -12.08 4.19
N GLY A 285 -3.38 -10.85 4.18
CA GLY A 285 -3.38 -9.98 5.35
C GLY A 285 -2.16 -9.03 5.46
N TYR A 286 -1.02 -9.32 4.83
CA TYR A 286 0.08 -8.35 4.73
C TYR A 286 -0.23 -7.18 3.79
N SER A 287 -1.13 -7.36 2.81
CA SER A 287 -1.53 -6.33 1.85
C SER A 287 -1.93 -5.04 2.55
N GLY A 288 -1.42 -3.90 2.09
CA GLY A 288 -1.60 -2.57 2.69
C GLY A 288 -0.68 -2.26 3.88
N GLY A 289 0.08 -3.25 4.38
CA GLY A 289 1.05 -3.05 5.45
C GLY A 289 2.31 -2.28 5.00
N PRO A 290 3.05 -1.66 5.94
CA PRO A 290 4.20 -0.83 5.61
C PRO A 290 5.44 -1.65 5.26
N VAL A 291 6.25 -1.10 4.36
CA VAL A 291 7.65 -1.46 4.16
C VAL A 291 8.51 -0.26 4.57
N VAL A 292 9.28 -0.41 5.65
CA VAL A 292 10.19 0.63 6.17
C VAL A 292 11.65 0.22 6.02
N ILE A 293 12.57 1.19 5.88
CA ILE A 293 14.01 0.90 5.95
C ILE A 293 14.35 0.43 7.38
N ASP A 294 15.05 -0.71 7.50
CA ASP A 294 15.30 -1.34 8.79
C ASP A 294 16.15 -0.44 9.70
N GLY A 295 15.75 -0.32 10.97
CA GLY A 295 16.32 0.66 11.91
C GLY A 295 15.94 2.12 11.64
N THR A 296 14.87 2.42 10.89
CA THR A 296 14.38 3.79 10.66
C THR A 296 12.85 3.88 10.66
N SER A 297 12.32 5.06 10.99
CA SER A 297 10.89 5.39 10.88
C SER A 297 10.40 5.67 9.43
N GLN A 298 11.25 5.43 8.41
CA GLN A 298 10.98 5.80 7.02
C GLN A 298 10.28 4.69 6.22
N VAL A 299 9.04 4.95 5.81
CA VAL A 299 8.32 4.17 4.80
C VAL A 299 8.94 4.39 3.43
N ILE A 300 9.12 3.30 2.68
CA ILE A 300 9.50 3.32 1.26
C ILE A 300 8.45 2.65 0.36
N GLY A 301 7.49 1.92 0.94
CA GLY A 301 6.44 1.27 0.18
C GLY A 301 5.33 0.63 0.98
N ILE A 302 4.33 0.16 0.23
CA ILE A 302 3.07 -0.42 0.70
C ILE A 302 2.99 -1.83 0.13
N VAL A 303 2.88 -2.86 0.97
CA VAL A 303 2.77 -4.25 0.49
C VAL A 303 1.50 -4.40 -0.35
N SER A 304 1.58 -5.03 -1.52
CA SER A 304 0.46 -5.09 -2.48
C SER A 304 0.14 -6.51 -2.94
N TYR A 305 1.03 -7.20 -3.66
CA TYR A 305 0.70 -8.49 -4.28
C TYR A 305 1.84 -9.52 -4.28
N LYS A 306 1.46 -10.81 -4.40
CA LYS A 306 2.38 -11.96 -4.55
C LYS A 306 2.20 -12.63 -5.92
N ILE A 307 3.24 -12.68 -6.73
CA ILE A 307 3.25 -13.49 -7.96
C ILE A 307 3.66 -14.92 -7.60
N ILE A 308 2.73 -15.86 -7.79
CA ILE A 308 2.91 -17.28 -7.48
C ILE A 308 3.12 -18.05 -8.80
N ARG A 309 4.15 -18.89 -8.87
CA ARG A 309 4.51 -19.64 -10.09
C ARG A 309 3.77 -20.96 -10.29
N SER A 310 2.85 -21.32 -9.40
CA SER A 310 2.03 -22.53 -9.46
C SER A 310 0.59 -22.25 -9.00
N THR A 311 -0.23 -23.29 -8.95
CA THR A 311 -1.62 -23.26 -8.46
C THR A 311 -1.72 -23.28 -6.93
N ASP A 312 -0.64 -23.57 -6.22
CA ASP A 312 -0.58 -23.67 -4.76
C ASP A 312 -0.17 -22.33 -4.15
N TYR A 313 -1.06 -21.74 -3.35
CA TYR A 313 -0.86 -20.39 -2.81
C TYR A 313 0.25 -20.33 -1.74
N GLN A 314 0.62 -21.47 -1.13
CA GLN A 314 1.68 -21.57 -0.12
C GLN A 314 3.07 -21.88 -0.70
N GLN A 315 3.23 -21.89 -2.03
CA GLN A 315 4.54 -22.03 -2.66
C GLN A 315 5.25 -20.68 -2.83
N LEU A 316 6.58 -20.76 -2.83
CA LEU A 316 7.52 -19.64 -3.03
C LEU A 316 7.10 -18.77 -4.21
N GLY A 317 6.65 -17.56 -3.90
CA GLY A 317 6.33 -16.51 -4.86
C GLY A 317 7.33 -15.37 -4.80
N TYR A 318 7.12 -14.37 -5.66
CA TYR A 318 7.75 -13.07 -5.51
C TYR A 318 6.74 -12.08 -4.95
N SER A 319 7.08 -11.47 -3.83
CA SER A 319 6.27 -10.46 -3.14
C SER A 319 6.61 -9.07 -3.67
N PHE A 320 5.62 -8.20 -3.80
CA PHE A 320 5.78 -6.84 -4.34
C PHE A 320 5.14 -5.80 -3.44
N ALA A 321 5.79 -4.65 -3.38
CA ALA A 321 5.30 -3.44 -2.74
C ALA A 321 5.25 -2.29 -3.75
N ARG A 322 4.30 -1.38 -3.54
CA ARG A 322 4.12 -0.14 -4.29
C ARG A 322 4.94 0.98 -3.66
N SER A 323 5.36 1.98 -4.44
CA SER A 323 6.17 3.08 -3.87
C SER A 323 5.39 3.88 -2.82
N GLY A 324 6.04 4.19 -1.70
CA GLY A 324 5.48 5.05 -0.65
C GLY A 324 5.19 6.47 -1.14
N ASP A 325 5.91 6.92 -2.18
CA ASP A 325 5.71 8.21 -2.85
C ASP A 325 4.26 8.45 -3.27
N ILE A 326 3.53 7.41 -3.67
CA ILE A 326 2.14 7.50 -4.17
C ILE A 326 1.19 7.93 -3.04
N ALA A 327 1.40 7.41 -1.82
CA ALA A 327 0.64 7.83 -0.65
C ALA A 327 1.16 9.15 -0.07
N ALA A 328 2.47 9.42 -0.17
CA ALA A 328 3.06 10.68 0.24
C ALA A 328 2.52 11.87 -0.58
N ASP A 329 2.54 11.78 -1.91
CA ASP A 329 1.98 12.78 -2.82
C ASP A 329 0.49 13.01 -2.56
N ALA A 330 -0.29 11.95 -2.30
CA ALA A 330 -1.71 12.04 -1.98
C ALA A 330 -1.96 12.77 -0.65
N TYR A 331 -1.19 12.43 0.39
CA TYR A 331 -1.26 13.08 1.70
C TYR A 331 -0.82 14.55 1.62
N GLU A 332 0.27 14.87 0.92
CA GLU A 332 0.69 16.26 0.73
C GLU A 332 -0.35 17.07 -0.04
N GLN A 333 -0.91 16.55 -1.13
CA GLN A 333 -1.94 17.25 -1.90
C GLN A 333 -3.18 17.57 -1.06
N TRP A 334 -3.59 16.68 -0.15
CA TRP A 334 -4.70 16.92 0.77
C TRP A 334 -4.33 17.84 1.95
N ASN A 335 -3.14 17.67 2.54
CA ASN A 335 -2.68 18.44 3.69
C ASN A 335 -2.35 19.90 3.33
N ASN A 336 -1.97 20.19 2.08
CA ASN A 336 -1.73 21.55 1.59
C ASN A 336 -3.01 22.30 1.17
N LEU A 337 -4.20 21.72 1.35
CA LEU A 337 -5.47 22.41 1.16
C LEU A 337 -5.70 23.38 2.32
N THR A 338 -5.83 24.67 2.02
CA THR A 338 -5.73 25.77 3.00
C THR A 338 -6.92 25.92 3.96
N THR A 339 -7.99 25.14 3.79
CA THR A 339 -9.16 25.13 4.68
C THR A 339 -9.79 23.74 4.79
N SER A 340 -10.47 23.49 5.92
CA SER A 340 -11.35 22.33 6.14
C SER A 340 -12.34 22.11 5.00
N ASP A 341 -12.95 23.19 4.51
CA ASP A 341 -13.97 23.16 3.45
C ASP A 341 -13.41 22.67 2.10
N LEU A 342 -12.11 22.90 1.85
CA LEU A 342 -11.42 22.38 0.67
C LEU A 342 -11.02 20.92 0.87
N GLN A 343 -10.61 20.53 2.08
CA GLN A 343 -10.31 19.14 2.45
C GLN A 343 -11.54 18.25 2.32
N GLU A 344 -12.67 18.65 2.92
CA GLU A 344 -13.94 17.91 2.86
C GLU A 344 -14.41 17.77 1.41
N ARG A 345 -14.42 18.85 0.61
CA ARG A 345 -14.73 18.79 -0.83
C ARG A 345 -13.75 17.95 -1.64
N SER A 346 -12.56 17.66 -1.13
CA SER A 346 -11.63 16.73 -1.77
C SER A 346 -12.02 15.29 -1.48
N ILE A 347 -12.36 15.00 -0.22
CA ILE A 347 -12.88 13.70 0.23
C ILE A 347 -14.19 13.37 -0.49
N GLU A 348 -15.18 14.28 -0.48
CA GLU A 348 -16.45 14.14 -1.20
C GLU A 348 -16.22 13.69 -2.64
N ARG A 349 -15.35 14.39 -3.40
CA ARG A 349 -15.06 14.06 -4.81
C ARG A 349 -14.36 12.72 -5.01
N VAL A 350 -13.56 12.26 -4.03
CA VAL A 350 -12.86 10.97 -4.09
C VAL A 350 -13.80 9.82 -3.76
N GLU A 351 -14.66 9.97 -2.74
CA GLU A 351 -15.71 9.01 -2.39
C GLU A 351 -16.74 8.89 -3.53
N ASP A 352 -17.14 10.03 -4.10
CA ASP A 352 -18.03 10.14 -5.25
C ASP A 352 -17.43 9.49 -6.51
N ARG A 353 -16.11 9.55 -6.71
CA ARG A 353 -15.39 8.77 -7.74
C ARG A 353 -15.38 7.28 -7.41
N TYR A 354 -14.97 6.91 -6.19
CA TYR A 354 -14.88 5.53 -5.72
C TYR A 354 -16.20 4.80 -5.89
N ASN A 355 -17.32 5.38 -5.46
CA ASN A 355 -18.65 4.80 -5.59
C ASN A 355 -19.02 4.51 -7.07
N ARG A 356 -18.70 5.44 -7.99
CA ARG A 356 -18.91 5.27 -9.44
C ARG A 356 -17.97 4.26 -10.12
N GLU A 357 -16.82 3.99 -9.52
CA GLU A 357 -15.85 3.01 -10.01
C GLU A 357 -16.17 1.62 -9.43
N PHE A 358 -16.46 1.52 -8.13
CA PHE A 358 -16.81 0.29 -7.41
C PHE A 358 -17.92 -0.50 -8.11
N GLY A 359 -19.07 0.14 -8.37
CA GLY A 359 -20.20 -0.52 -9.03
C GLY A 359 -19.85 -1.10 -10.42
N ARG A 360 -18.99 -0.40 -11.18
CA ARG A 360 -18.49 -0.89 -12.48
C ARG A 360 -17.51 -2.05 -12.32
N HIS A 361 -16.58 -1.95 -11.38
CA HIS A 361 -15.58 -3.01 -11.13
C HIS A 361 -16.25 -4.29 -10.63
N LEU A 362 -17.26 -4.18 -9.78
CA LEU A 362 -18.07 -5.31 -9.33
C LEU A 362 -18.90 -5.91 -10.47
N ALA A 363 -19.54 -5.08 -11.31
CA ALA A 363 -20.26 -5.55 -12.50
C ALA A 363 -19.34 -6.31 -13.48
N ASN A 364 -18.13 -5.78 -13.72
CA ASN A 364 -17.13 -6.41 -14.58
C ASN A 364 -16.59 -7.72 -13.99
N SER A 365 -16.33 -7.77 -12.69
CA SER A 365 -15.93 -8.99 -11.98
C SER A 365 -17.01 -10.07 -12.10
N THR A 366 -18.27 -9.71 -11.85
CA THR A 366 -19.43 -10.62 -11.93
C THR A 366 -19.64 -11.13 -13.37
N ALA A 367 -19.55 -10.24 -14.38
CA ALA A 367 -19.66 -10.62 -15.79
C ALA A 367 -18.51 -11.53 -16.25
N ALA A 368 -17.28 -11.28 -15.79
CA ALA A 368 -16.12 -12.13 -16.07
C ALA A 368 -16.23 -13.50 -15.39
N ALA A 369 -16.79 -13.56 -14.17
CA ALA A 369 -17.07 -14.81 -13.48
C ALA A 369 -18.13 -15.65 -14.21
N TYR A 370 -19.26 -15.07 -14.62
CA TYR A 370 -20.26 -15.78 -15.44
C TYR A 370 -19.67 -16.30 -16.75
N TYR A 371 -18.87 -15.50 -17.45
CA TYR A 371 -18.20 -15.93 -18.67
C TYR A 371 -17.23 -17.09 -18.42
N GLY A 372 -16.41 -16.98 -17.38
CA GLY A 372 -15.44 -17.99 -16.96
C GLY A 372 -16.10 -19.33 -16.61
N ASP A 373 -17.02 -19.33 -15.64
CA ASP A 373 -17.72 -20.55 -15.21
C ASP A 373 -18.60 -21.14 -16.32
N SER A 374 -19.26 -20.32 -17.14
CA SER A 374 -20.07 -20.80 -18.28
C SER A 374 -19.23 -21.51 -19.34
N ALA A 375 -18.00 -21.08 -19.57
CA ALA A 375 -17.06 -21.81 -20.42
C ALA A 375 -16.72 -23.19 -19.83
N VAL A 376 -16.65 -23.34 -18.50
CA VAL A 376 -16.46 -24.64 -17.82
C VAL A 376 -17.65 -25.56 -18.05
N TYR A 377 -18.88 -25.09 -17.79
CA TYR A 377 -20.08 -25.91 -18.00
C TYR A 377 -20.26 -26.31 -19.48
N THR A 378 -19.93 -25.40 -20.41
CA THR A 378 -19.85 -25.70 -21.85
C THR A 378 -18.85 -26.81 -22.16
N MET A 379 -17.62 -26.75 -21.61
CA MET A 379 -16.62 -27.81 -21.77
C MET A 379 -17.06 -29.14 -21.14
N ILE A 380 -17.78 -29.12 -20.01
CA ILE A 380 -18.35 -30.32 -19.38
C ILE A 380 -19.36 -30.96 -20.34
N CYS A 381 -20.36 -30.21 -20.79
CA CYS A 381 -21.39 -30.68 -21.72
C CYS A 381 -20.77 -31.29 -22.99
N MET A 382 -19.89 -30.55 -23.67
CA MET A 382 -19.26 -31.01 -24.92
C MET A 382 -18.37 -32.24 -24.72
N SER A 383 -17.69 -32.36 -23.57
CA SER A 383 -16.90 -33.57 -23.24
C SER A 383 -17.82 -34.78 -23.00
N LEU A 384 -18.89 -34.58 -22.23
CA LEU A 384 -19.86 -35.63 -21.89
C LEU A 384 -20.63 -36.13 -23.12
N MET A 385 -20.98 -35.26 -24.06
CA MET A 385 -21.65 -35.64 -25.31
C MET A 385 -20.73 -36.45 -26.23
N ASN A 386 -19.47 -36.04 -26.38
CA ASN A 386 -18.54 -36.70 -27.29
C ASN A 386 -18.09 -38.06 -26.75
N ASP A 387 -17.83 -38.18 -25.44
CA ASP A 387 -17.56 -39.48 -24.83
C ASP A 387 -18.81 -40.39 -24.86
N TYR A 388 -20.01 -39.85 -24.64
CA TYR A 388 -21.27 -40.59 -24.80
C TYR A 388 -21.48 -41.12 -26.23
N ARG A 389 -21.21 -40.31 -27.26
CA ARG A 389 -21.25 -40.74 -28.68
C ARG A 389 -20.32 -41.93 -28.89
N VAL A 390 -19.07 -41.86 -28.41
CA VAL A 390 -18.06 -42.93 -28.54
C VAL A 390 -18.45 -44.18 -27.74
N TYR A 391 -18.87 -44.02 -26.48
CA TYR A 391 -19.35 -45.10 -25.61
C TYR A 391 -20.52 -45.86 -26.25
N MET A 392 -21.52 -45.15 -26.78
CA MET A 392 -22.69 -45.77 -27.40
C MET A 392 -22.36 -46.46 -28.74
N ILE A 393 -21.43 -45.91 -29.53
CA ILE A 393 -20.92 -46.60 -30.74
C ILE A 393 -20.23 -47.91 -30.34
N ASN A 394 -19.34 -47.90 -29.35
CA ASN A 394 -18.63 -49.09 -28.88
C ASN A 394 -19.58 -50.12 -28.24
N LYS A 395 -20.60 -49.67 -27.50
CA LYS A 395 -21.65 -50.54 -26.96
C LYS A 395 -22.46 -51.18 -28.09
N ILE A 396 -22.88 -50.43 -29.11
CA ILE A 396 -23.62 -50.95 -30.28
C ILE A 396 -22.77 -51.98 -31.06
N ALA A 397 -21.50 -51.67 -31.32
CA ALA A 397 -20.60 -52.51 -32.10
C ALA A 397 -20.26 -53.85 -31.42
N SER A 398 -20.48 -53.97 -30.11
CA SER A 398 -20.25 -55.19 -29.33
C SER A 398 -21.50 -56.04 -29.08
N LEU A 399 -22.68 -55.63 -29.58
CA LEU A 399 -23.91 -56.42 -29.43
C LEU A 399 -24.01 -57.55 -30.48
N PRO A 400 -24.53 -58.73 -30.10
CA PRO A 400 -24.97 -59.73 -31.07
C PRO A 400 -26.19 -59.23 -31.87
N PRO A 401 -26.64 -59.96 -32.91
CA PRO A 401 -27.91 -59.69 -33.56
C PRO A 401 -29.08 -59.75 -32.57
N LEU A 402 -29.79 -58.63 -32.40
CA LEU A 402 -30.91 -58.46 -31.47
C LEU A 402 -32.15 -57.94 -32.21
N THR A 403 -33.34 -58.23 -31.68
CA THR A 403 -34.58 -57.58 -32.15
C THR A 403 -34.59 -56.10 -31.79
N LEU A 404 -35.42 -55.30 -32.46
CA LEU A 404 -35.52 -53.86 -32.20
C LEU A 404 -35.89 -53.54 -30.74
N SER A 405 -36.79 -54.33 -30.13
CA SER A 405 -37.18 -54.15 -28.72
C SER A 405 -36.05 -54.51 -27.74
N GLN A 406 -35.30 -55.58 -28.03
CA GLN A 406 -34.10 -55.94 -27.26
C GLN A 406 -33.01 -54.86 -27.37
N ARG A 407 -32.71 -54.39 -28.59
CA ARG A 407 -31.75 -53.30 -28.83
C ARG A 407 -32.15 -52.05 -28.07
N ASN A 408 -33.43 -51.64 -28.13
CA ASN A 408 -33.93 -50.46 -27.42
C ASN A 408 -33.96 -50.62 -25.89
N LEU A 409 -33.99 -51.85 -25.36
CA LEU A 409 -33.78 -52.10 -23.92
C LEU A 409 -32.29 -51.98 -23.54
N VAL A 410 -31.40 -52.61 -24.31
CA VAL A 410 -29.95 -52.56 -24.07
C VAL A 410 -29.41 -51.14 -24.16
N LEU A 411 -29.85 -50.33 -25.14
CA LEU A 411 -29.43 -48.94 -25.27
C LEU A 411 -29.88 -48.06 -24.09
N ARG A 412 -31.10 -48.26 -23.58
CA ARG A 412 -31.58 -47.56 -22.37
C ARG A 412 -30.80 -47.95 -21.11
N ASN A 413 -30.42 -49.22 -21.00
CA ASN A 413 -29.58 -49.67 -19.88
C ASN A 413 -28.14 -49.12 -20.00
N ALA A 414 -27.55 -49.14 -21.19
CA ALA A 414 -26.22 -48.58 -21.46
C ALA A 414 -26.15 -47.07 -21.23
N HIS A 415 -27.21 -46.33 -21.57
CA HIS A 415 -27.33 -44.91 -21.24
C HIS A 415 -27.33 -44.70 -19.71
N LYS A 416 -28.14 -45.46 -18.95
CA LYS A 416 -28.15 -45.38 -17.48
C LYS A 416 -26.79 -45.73 -16.86
N GLU A 417 -26.12 -46.76 -17.38
CA GLU A 417 -24.76 -47.16 -16.99
C GLU A 417 -23.77 -46.01 -17.21
N TYR A 418 -23.76 -45.39 -18.40
CA TYR A 418 -22.90 -44.25 -18.72
C TYR A 418 -23.12 -43.06 -17.79
N ILE A 419 -24.38 -42.63 -17.60
CA ILE A 419 -24.68 -41.45 -16.77
C ILE A 419 -24.37 -41.72 -15.29
N LYS A 420 -24.53 -42.97 -14.81
CA LYS A 420 -24.19 -43.35 -13.44
C LYS A 420 -22.69 -43.44 -13.19
N ASP A 421 -21.99 -44.17 -14.04
CA ASP A 421 -20.68 -44.75 -13.71
C ASP A 421 -19.51 -44.13 -14.53
N VAL A 422 -19.80 -43.33 -15.56
CA VAL A 422 -18.80 -42.68 -16.43
C VAL A 422 -18.88 -41.15 -16.37
N ALA A 423 -20.08 -40.58 -16.55
CA ALA A 423 -20.27 -39.13 -16.65
C ALA A 423 -19.74 -38.31 -15.45
N PRO A 424 -19.92 -38.72 -14.17
CA PRO A 424 -19.43 -37.93 -13.04
C PRO A 424 -17.90 -37.74 -13.07
N GLY A 425 -17.15 -38.81 -13.37
CA GLY A 425 -15.69 -38.79 -13.44
C GLY A 425 -15.12 -38.11 -14.69
N ILE A 426 -15.96 -37.75 -15.67
CA ILE A 426 -15.58 -36.85 -16.77
C ILE A 426 -15.82 -35.40 -16.35
N ALA A 427 -16.98 -35.10 -15.75
CA ALA A 427 -17.30 -33.76 -15.25
C ALA A 427 -16.28 -33.29 -14.20
N GLU A 428 -15.85 -34.17 -13.30
CA GLU A 428 -14.76 -33.95 -12.33
C GLU A 428 -13.44 -33.62 -13.03
N LYS A 429 -12.96 -34.48 -13.95
CA LYS A 429 -11.71 -34.23 -14.72
C LYS A 429 -11.73 -32.95 -15.56
N VAL A 430 -12.89 -32.51 -16.04
CA VAL A 430 -13.02 -31.23 -16.75
C VAL A 430 -12.97 -30.06 -15.76
N ARG A 431 -13.66 -30.15 -14.61
CA ARG A 431 -13.57 -29.16 -13.54
C ARG A 431 -12.12 -28.98 -13.07
N ASP A 432 -11.41 -30.06 -12.81
CA ASP A 432 -10.03 -30.03 -12.27
C ASP A 432 -9.00 -29.47 -13.25
N ARG A 433 -9.27 -29.55 -14.56
CA ARG A 433 -8.46 -28.89 -15.60
C ARG A 433 -8.65 -27.38 -15.63
N VAL A 434 -9.77 -26.88 -15.12
CA VAL A 434 -10.03 -25.44 -15.03
C VAL A 434 -9.53 -24.93 -13.68
N SER A 435 -8.57 -24.00 -13.75
CA SER A 435 -8.04 -23.26 -12.61
C SER A 435 -9.17 -22.80 -11.68
N PRO A 436 -9.12 -23.10 -10.37
CA PRO A 436 -10.08 -22.58 -9.39
C PRO A 436 -10.20 -21.05 -9.40
N LYS A 437 -9.15 -20.33 -9.86
CA LYS A 437 -9.15 -18.86 -10.03
C LYS A 437 -10.10 -18.34 -11.13
N LEU A 438 -10.71 -19.23 -11.92
CA LEU A 438 -11.74 -18.89 -12.91
C LEU A 438 -13.16 -19.12 -12.40
N ARG A 439 -13.31 -19.70 -11.20
CA ARG A 439 -14.60 -19.92 -10.54
C ARG A 439 -14.81 -18.81 -9.52
N GLY A 440 -15.86 -18.01 -9.67
CA GLY A 440 -16.12 -16.93 -8.72
C GLY A 440 -16.65 -17.48 -7.39
N SER A 441 -16.05 -17.08 -6.26
CA SER A 441 -16.43 -17.61 -4.94
C SER A 441 -17.74 -17.04 -4.38
N ASN A 442 -18.26 -15.93 -4.93
CA ASN A 442 -19.41 -15.21 -4.36
C ASN A 442 -20.36 -14.60 -5.40
N VAL A 443 -20.36 -15.11 -6.65
CA VAL A 443 -20.96 -14.43 -7.83
C VAL A 443 -22.43 -14.05 -7.68
N ASP A 444 -23.22 -14.80 -6.90
CA ASP A 444 -24.62 -14.45 -6.64
C ASP A 444 -24.76 -13.25 -5.68
N LYS A 445 -23.91 -13.14 -4.65
CA LYS A 445 -23.85 -11.95 -3.77
C LYS A 445 -23.33 -10.73 -4.54
N ASP A 446 -22.29 -10.91 -5.34
CA ASP A 446 -21.71 -9.84 -6.17
C ASP A 446 -22.76 -9.28 -7.13
N HIS A 447 -23.57 -10.17 -7.73
CA HIS A 447 -24.71 -9.80 -8.57
C HIS A 447 -25.80 -9.02 -7.81
N GLU A 448 -26.23 -9.50 -6.63
CA GLU A 448 -27.20 -8.79 -5.80
C GLU A 448 -26.71 -7.38 -5.43
N MET A 449 -25.43 -7.24 -5.08
CA MET A 449 -24.80 -5.96 -4.80
C MET A 449 -24.78 -5.03 -6.03
N VAL A 450 -24.50 -5.54 -7.24
CA VAL A 450 -24.56 -4.77 -8.49
C VAL A 450 -25.99 -4.34 -8.84
N MET A 451 -26.99 -5.20 -8.64
CA MET A 451 -28.39 -4.83 -8.88
C MET A 451 -28.86 -3.73 -7.92
N ALA A 452 -28.43 -3.80 -6.65
CA ALA A 452 -28.65 -2.79 -5.63
C ALA A 452 -27.76 -1.53 -5.79
N ASP A 453 -26.92 -1.42 -6.82
CA ASP A 453 -26.04 -0.27 -7.03
C ASP A 453 -26.70 0.80 -7.92
N GLU A 454 -26.90 2.01 -7.40
CA GLU A 454 -27.49 3.12 -8.17
C GLU A 454 -26.50 3.79 -9.14
N SER A 455 -25.18 3.57 -8.97
CA SER A 455 -24.17 4.07 -9.91
C SER A 455 -24.10 3.24 -11.20
N VAL A 456 -24.55 1.99 -11.14
CA VAL A 456 -24.53 1.05 -12.27
C VAL A 456 -25.73 1.31 -13.18
N ASN A 457 -25.45 1.55 -14.46
CA ASN A 457 -26.48 1.86 -15.44
C ASN A 457 -27.39 0.66 -15.74
N GLU A 458 -28.67 0.92 -15.97
CA GLU A 458 -29.69 -0.10 -16.30
C GLU A 458 -29.34 -0.99 -17.51
N VAL A 459 -28.55 -0.49 -18.48
CA VAL A 459 -28.01 -1.32 -19.57
C VAL A 459 -27.09 -2.41 -19.02
N VAL A 460 -26.14 -2.05 -18.16
CA VAL A 460 -25.20 -2.98 -17.50
C VAL A 460 -25.97 -3.99 -16.65
N LYS A 461 -26.95 -3.54 -15.86
CA LYS A 461 -27.79 -4.44 -15.04
C LYS A 461 -28.55 -5.44 -15.91
N LYS A 462 -29.23 -4.97 -16.96
CA LYS A 462 -30.02 -5.80 -17.87
C LYS A 462 -29.18 -6.87 -18.58
N SER A 463 -27.96 -6.54 -19.01
CA SER A 463 -27.05 -7.50 -19.63
C SER A 463 -26.50 -8.48 -18.58
N LEU A 464 -26.15 -8.02 -17.38
CA LEU A 464 -25.69 -8.89 -16.29
C LEU A 464 -26.79 -9.87 -15.79
N VAL A 465 -28.07 -9.47 -15.82
CA VAL A 465 -29.22 -10.38 -15.58
C VAL A 465 -29.25 -11.50 -16.61
N LYS A 466 -29.22 -11.18 -17.91
CA LYS A 466 -29.19 -12.21 -18.97
C LYS A 466 -27.96 -13.12 -18.91
N ALA A 467 -26.80 -12.55 -18.59
CA ALA A 467 -25.57 -13.31 -18.40
C ALA A 467 -25.73 -14.32 -17.24
N ARG A 468 -26.39 -13.93 -16.14
CA ARG A 468 -26.76 -14.85 -15.05
C ARG A 468 -27.79 -15.89 -15.48
N GLU A 469 -28.83 -15.53 -16.22
CA GLU A 469 -29.87 -16.45 -16.72
C GLU A 469 -29.24 -17.57 -17.57
N GLY A 470 -28.44 -17.23 -18.59
CA GLY A 470 -27.76 -18.20 -19.43
C GLY A 470 -26.71 -19.03 -18.67
N TYR A 471 -26.01 -18.45 -17.69
CA TYR A 471 -25.08 -19.16 -16.81
C TYR A 471 -25.81 -20.21 -15.95
N LEU A 472 -26.97 -19.87 -15.40
CA LEU A 472 -27.78 -20.79 -14.61
C LEU A 472 -28.38 -21.91 -15.48
N GLU A 473 -28.86 -21.62 -16.70
CA GLU A 473 -29.30 -22.67 -17.64
C GLU A 473 -28.14 -23.60 -18.05
N LEU A 474 -26.93 -23.08 -18.33
CA LEU A 474 -25.75 -23.91 -18.63
C LEU A 474 -25.35 -24.80 -17.45
N LYS A 475 -25.37 -24.25 -16.23
CA LYS A 475 -25.09 -24.97 -14.99
C LYS A 475 -26.12 -26.06 -14.74
N GLU A 476 -27.42 -25.75 -14.86
CA GLU A 476 -28.51 -26.73 -14.71
C GLU A 476 -28.39 -27.82 -15.78
N ALA A 477 -28.12 -27.48 -17.05
CA ALA A 477 -27.95 -28.46 -18.12
C ALA A 477 -26.76 -29.40 -17.85
N ALA A 478 -25.60 -28.86 -17.49
CA ALA A 478 -24.42 -29.65 -17.14
C ALA A 478 -24.62 -30.54 -15.91
N GLU A 479 -25.30 -30.04 -14.87
CA GLU A 479 -25.66 -30.83 -13.69
C GLU A 479 -26.74 -31.89 -13.99
N THR A 480 -27.69 -31.60 -14.87
CA THR A 480 -28.77 -32.53 -15.26
C THR A 480 -28.24 -33.72 -16.04
N ILE A 481 -27.28 -33.51 -16.96
CA ILE A 481 -26.58 -34.62 -17.63
C ILE A 481 -25.95 -35.57 -16.62
N VAL A 482 -25.48 -35.06 -15.47
CA VAL A 482 -24.85 -35.87 -14.40
C VAL A 482 -25.87 -36.50 -13.44
N LYS A 483 -27.07 -35.92 -13.29
CA LYS A 483 -28.10 -36.29 -12.29
C LYS A 483 -29.18 -37.27 -12.79
N GLN A 484 -28.91 -38.02 -13.87
CA GLN A 484 -29.68 -39.17 -14.37
C GLN A 484 -31.11 -38.96 -14.90
N ASP A 485 -31.82 -37.89 -14.58
CA ASP A 485 -33.20 -37.74 -15.07
C ASP A 485 -33.27 -37.25 -16.52
N GLY A 486 -34.30 -37.70 -17.23
CA GLY A 486 -34.41 -37.55 -18.67
C GLY A 486 -34.63 -36.10 -19.12
N GLY A 487 -33.57 -35.40 -19.49
CA GLY A 487 -33.66 -34.10 -20.15
C GLY A 487 -34.56 -34.16 -21.39
N LYS A 488 -35.35 -33.09 -21.59
CA LYS A 488 -36.33 -32.89 -22.69
C LYS A 488 -35.88 -33.57 -23.99
N ASP A 489 -36.76 -34.38 -24.61
CA ASP A 489 -36.49 -35.17 -25.83
C ASP A 489 -35.78 -34.36 -26.93
N ARG A 490 -34.45 -34.41 -26.91
CA ARG A 490 -33.53 -33.73 -27.82
C ARG A 490 -32.49 -34.74 -28.28
N SER A 491 -32.18 -34.73 -29.57
CA SER A 491 -30.99 -35.41 -30.08
C SER A 491 -29.71 -34.80 -29.51
N ALA A 492 -28.60 -35.54 -29.59
CA ALA A 492 -27.29 -35.03 -29.19
C ALA A 492 -26.92 -33.72 -29.92
N ASP A 493 -27.39 -33.57 -31.16
CA ASP A 493 -27.05 -32.44 -32.03
C ASP A 493 -27.92 -31.20 -31.72
N GLU A 494 -29.20 -31.40 -31.33
CA GLU A 494 -30.06 -30.33 -30.78
C GLU A 494 -29.58 -29.87 -29.41
N PHE A 495 -29.05 -30.79 -28.59
CA PHE A 495 -28.45 -30.45 -27.31
C PHE A 495 -27.10 -29.72 -27.49
N GLU A 496 -26.25 -30.16 -28.44
CA GLU A 496 -25.02 -29.46 -28.84
C GLU A 496 -25.31 -28.01 -29.20
N LYS A 497 -26.28 -27.82 -30.10
CA LYS A 497 -26.72 -26.50 -30.56
C LYS A 497 -27.19 -25.62 -29.39
N TYR A 498 -28.05 -26.14 -28.51
CA TYR A 498 -28.56 -25.41 -27.35
C TYR A 498 -27.45 -24.95 -26.39
N ILE A 499 -26.44 -25.77 -26.13
CA ILE A 499 -25.30 -25.38 -25.28
C ILE A 499 -24.44 -24.31 -25.97
N VAL A 500 -24.25 -24.37 -27.29
CA VAL A 500 -23.56 -23.30 -28.05
C VAL A 500 -24.35 -21.99 -28.02
N GLU A 501 -25.68 -22.05 -28.18
CA GLU A 501 -26.55 -20.87 -28.15
C GLU A 501 -26.52 -20.20 -26.77
N LEU A 502 -26.71 -20.95 -25.68
CA LEU A 502 -26.61 -20.42 -24.31
C LEU A 502 -25.22 -19.82 -24.00
N TRP A 503 -24.13 -20.47 -24.41
CA TRP A 503 -22.78 -19.94 -24.18
C TRP A 503 -22.53 -18.67 -25.01
N GLY A 504 -23.08 -18.60 -26.22
CA GLY A 504 -23.11 -17.39 -27.04
C GLY A 504 -23.83 -16.23 -26.35
N ASP A 505 -25.00 -16.50 -25.74
CA ASP A 505 -25.77 -15.51 -25.00
C ASP A 505 -25.04 -15.02 -23.74
N VAL A 506 -24.50 -15.91 -22.90
CA VAL A 506 -23.70 -15.46 -21.73
C VAL A 506 -22.51 -14.63 -22.18
N ARG A 507 -21.77 -15.09 -23.20
CA ARG A 507 -20.62 -14.37 -23.74
C ARG A 507 -21.01 -12.99 -24.23
N TYR A 508 -22.03 -12.87 -25.09
CA TYR A 508 -22.48 -11.59 -25.64
C TYR A 508 -22.84 -10.60 -24.52
N ASN A 509 -23.61 -11.04 -23.52
CA ASN A 509 -24.08 -10.13 -22.47
C ASN A 509 -22.97 -9.79 -21.45
N SER A 510 -21.99 -10.68 -21.23
CA SER A 510 -20.78 -10.34 -20.47
C SER A 510 -19.85 -9.37 -21.24
N GLU A 511 -19.72 -9.51 -22.56
CA GLU A 511 -18.99 -8.55 -23.41
C GLU A 511 -19.69 -7.18 -23.41
N GLU A 512 -21.03 -7.13 -23.48
CA GLU A 512 -21.82 -5.89 -23.39
C GLU A 512 -21.64 -5.16 -22.04
N VAL A 513 -21.49 -5.89 -20.92
CA VAL A 513 -21.15 -5.29 -19.60
C VAL A 513 -19.77 -4.62 -19.62
N LEU A 514 -18.76 -5.29 -20.20
CA LEU A 514 -17.39 -4.76 -20.28
C LEU A 514 -17.32 -3.50 -21.16
N ASP A 515 -17.96 -3.52 -22.33
CA ASP A 515 -17.99 -2.35 -23.23
C ASP A 515 -18.77 -1.16 -22.62
N ALA A 516 -19.88 -1.44 -21.92
CA ALA A 516 -20.71 -0.40 -21.29
C ALA A 516 -20.06 0.24 -20.05
N THR A 517 -19.12 -0.43 -19.38
CA THR A 517 -18.37 0.15 -18.24
C THR A 517 -17.04 0.79 -18.64
N ALA A 518 -16.40 0.33 -19.73
CA ALA A 518 -15.14 0.86 -20.24
C ALA A 518 -15.26 2.16 -21.05
N SER A 519 -16.47 2.51 -21.50
CA SER A 519 -16.74 3.62 -22.42
C SER A 519 -16.99 4.99 -21.75
N ARG A 520 -16.61 5.17 -20.48
CA ARG A 520 -16.82 6.40 -19.69
C ARG A 520 -15.75 6.63 -18.61
#